data_AF-A0A368QUG9-F1
#
_entry.id   AF-A0A368QUG9-F1
#
_cell.length_a   1.000
_cell.length_b   1.000
_cell.length_c   1.000
_cell.angle_alpha   90.00
_cell.angle_beta   90.00
_cell.angle_gamma   90.00
#
_symmetry.space_group_name_H-M   'P 1'
#
loop_
_entity.id
_entity.type
_entity.pdbx_description
1 polymer ?
#
loop_
_entity_poly.entity_id
_entity_poly.type
_entity_poly.pdbx_seq_one_letter_code
_entity_poly.pdbx_strand_id
1 'polypeptide(L)'
;MDLEESCDHIILHCSFASQVWNSLGFQTADATVKLLWTVARPATVPKRQFLAFLLLVSWLLWKQRNDLVFQHQQPNLPRFWIQCRDEARLWSLRFKPEEQFVTDAWCAMFTSM
;
A
#
# COMPACT_ATOMS: atom_id res chain seq x y z
N MET A 1 5.58 -9.09 25.15
CA MET A 1 5.14 -10.34 24.51
C MET A 1 4.99 -9.98 23.06
N ASP A 2 6.00 -10.29 22.25
CA ASP A 2 5.95 -9.98 20.82
C ASP A 2 4.76 -10.72 20.24
N LEU A 3 3.77 -9.98 19.73
CA LEU A 3 2.71 -10.58 18.94
C LEU A 3 3.39 -11.32 17.79
N GLU A 4 3.06 -12.59 17.63
CA GLU A 4 3.48 -13.41 16.50
C GLU A 4 3.25 -12.62 15.21
N GLU A 5 4.32 -12.48 14.42
CA GLU A 5 4.25 -11.77 13.17
C GLU A 5 3.36 -12.54 12.18
N SER A 6 2.22 -11.96 11.85
CA SER A 6 1.24 -12.52 10.91
C SER A 6 1.08 -11.64 9.67
N CYS A 7 0.42 -12.16 8.63
CA CYS A 7 0.06 -11.34 7.47
C CYS A 7 -0.75 -10.10 7.86
N ASP A 8 -1.70 -10.25 8.78
CA ASP A 8 -2.51 -9.13 9.30
C ASP A 8 -1.62 -8.10 10.01
N HIS A 9 -0.65 -8.55 10.80
CA HIS A 9 0.31 -7.64 11.43
C HIS A 9 1.14 -6.88 10.39
N ILE A 10 1.75 -7.57 9.43
CA ILE A 10 2.65 -6.94 8.44
C ILE A 10 1.88 -5.97 7.53
N ILE A 11 0.73 -6.39 7.02
CA ILE A 11 0.02 -5.66 5.97
C ILE A 11 -0.92 -4.59 6.54
N LEU A 12 -1.47 -4.76 7.74
CA LEU A 12 -2.55 -3.89 8.24
C LEU A 12 -2.22 -3.23 9.58
N HIS A 13 -1.69 -3.96 10.55
CA HIS A 13 -1.76 -3.54 11.96
C HIS A 13 -0.45 -3.10 12.59
N CYS A 14 0.71 -3.38 12.01
CA CYS A 14 1.96 -2.85 12.54
C CYS A 14 1.96 -1.31 12.48
N SER A 15 2.80 -0.67 13.30
CA SER A 15 2.81 0.80 13.44
C SER A 15 3.09 1.51 12.11
N PHE A 16 3.93 0.93 11.25
CA PHE A 16 4.24 1.48 9.93
C PHE A 16 3.07 1.30 8.95
N ALA A 17 2.49 0.09 8.87
CA ALA A 17 1.34 -0.18 8.01
C ALA A 17 0.14 0.69 8.38
N SER A 18 -0.15 0.83 9.67
CA SER A 18 -1.23 1.69 10.16
C SER A 18 -1.04 3.14 9.73
N GLN A 19 0.19 3.67 9.81
CA GLN A 19 0.51 5.03 9.33
C GLN A 19 0.27 5.16 7.82
N VAL A 20 0.75 4.21 7.02
CA VAL A 20 0.57 4.19 5.56
C VAL A 20 -0.92 4.20 5.18
N TRP A 21 -1.73 3.31 5.76
CA TRP A 21 -3.15 3.25 5.48
C TRP A 21 -3.89 4.51 5.92
N ASN A 22 -3.56 5.06 7.08
CA ASN A 22 -4.13 6.31 7.58
C ASN A 22 -3.80 7.50 6.68
N SER A 23 -2.56 7.63 6.21
CA SER A 23 -2.15 8.68 5.25
C SER A 23 -2.96 8.63 3.95
N LEU A 24 -3.33 7.43 3.51
CA LEU A 24 -4.16 7.21 2.32
C LEU A 24 -5.68 7.37 2.60
N GLY A 25 -6.07 7.61 3.86
CA GLY A 25 -7.45 7.81 4.29
C GLY A 25 -8.25 6.52 4.51
N PHE A 26 -7.58 5.38 4.66
CA PHE A 26 -8.23 4.09 4.91
C PHE A 26 -8.50 3.86 6.39
N GLN A 27 -9.59 3.14 6.68
CA GLN A 27 -9.88 2.59 8.00
C GLN A 27 -9.64 1.07 7.95
N THR A 28 -8.51 0.62 8.50
CA THR A 28 -8.08 -0.79 8.46
C THR A 28 -8.00 -1.46 9.84
N ALA A 29 -8.48 -0.79 10.90
CA ALA A 29 -8.38 -1.29 12.28
C ALA A 29 -8.99 -2.70 12.44
N ASP A 30 -10.17 -2.92 11.85
CA ASP A 30 -10.90 -4.21 11.90
C ASP A 30 -10.73 -5.05 10.62
N ALA A 31 -9.85 -4.63 9.71
CA ALA A 31 -9.62 -5.34 8.46
C ALA A 31 -8.76 -6.58 8.69
N THR A 32 -8.88 -7.58 7.81
CA THR A 32 -7.97 -8.73 7.75
C THR A 32 -7.49 -8.91 6.31
N VAL A 33 -6.30 -9.45 6.14
CA VAL A 33 -5.72 -9.78 4.83
C VAL A 33 -6.62 -10.79 4.11
N LYS A 34 -7.23 -11.72 4.85
CA LYS A 34 -8.20 -12.69 4.32
C LYS A 34 -9.43 -12.02 3.71
N LEU A 35 -9.79 -10.81 4.13
CA LEU A 35 -10.93 -10.06 3.61
C LEU A 35 -10.49 -8.70 3.04
N LEU A 36 -9.25 -8.59 2.55
CA LEU A 36 -8.68 -7.31 2.09
C LEU A 36 -9.57 -6.60 1.05
N TRP A 37 -10.22 -7.37 0.18
CA TRP A 37 -11.13 -6.83 -0.86
C TRP A 37 -12.42 -6.19 -0.31
N THR A 38 -12.73 -6.36 0.98
CA THR A 38 -13.88 -5.72 1.63
C THR A 38 -13.52 -4.38 2.28
N VAL A 39 -12.25 -3.98 2.25
CA VAL A 39 -11.82 -2.69 2.79
C VAL A 39 -12.51 -1.56 2.04
N ALA A 40 -13.13 -0.65 2.80
CA ALA A 40 -13.85 0.48 2.24
C ALA A 40 -12.90 1.42 1.48
N ARG A 41 -13.25 1.75 0.24
CA ARG A 41 -12.47 2.68 -0.60
C ARG A 41 -12.68 4.13 -0.16
N PRO A 42 -11.62 4.87 0.20
CA PRO A 42 -11.70 6.31 0.42
C PRO A 42 -12.05 7.04 -0.87
N ALA A 43 -12.74 8.18 -0.77
CA ALA A 43 -13.13 8.98 -1.94
C ALA A 43 -11.91 9.47 -2.76
N THR A 44 -10.76 9.61 -2.12
CA THR A 44 -9.48 10.03 -2.70
C THR A 44 -8.86 9.00 -3.65
N VAL A 45 -9.19 7.71 -3.50
CA VAL A 45 -8.61 6.63 -4.32
C VAL A 45 -9.53 6.34 -5.52
N PRO A 46 -9.04 6.27 -6.77
CA PRO A 46 -9.86 5.91 -7.92
C PRO A 46 -10.62 4.59 -7.74
N LYS A 47 -11.88 4.53 -8.17
CA LYS A 47 -12.69 3.29 -8.14
C LYS A 47 -12.13 2.23 -9.10
N ARG A 48 -11.67 2.67 -10.28
CA ARG A 48 -11.08 1.80 -11.29
C ARG A 48 -9.75 1.27 -10.75
N GLN A 49 -9.49 -0.02 -10.95
CA GLN A 49 -8.31 -0.73 -10.44
C GLN A 49 -8.12 -0.66 -8.91
N PHE A 50 -9.18 -0.44 -8.13
CA PHE A 50 -9.08 -0.33 -6.67
C PHE A 50 -8.49 -1.59 -5.99
N LEU A 51 -8.86 -2.80 -6.44
CA LEU A 51 -8.25 -4.02 -5.90
C LEU A 51 -6.76 -4.11 -6.22
N ALA A 52 -6.34 -3.68 -7.40
CA ALA A 52 -4.92 -3.61 -7.76
C ALA A 52 -4.19 -2.57 -6.91
N PHE A 53 -4.83 -1.46 -6.55
CA PHE A 53 -4.28 -0.48 -5.60
C PHE A 53 -4.05 -1.11 -4.22
N LEU A 54 -5.05 -1.83 -3.67
CA LEU A 54 -4.90 -2.53 -2.39
C LEU A 54 -3.73 -3.53 -2.42
N LEU A 55 -3.60 -4.28 -3.51
CA LEU A 55 -2.51 -5.24 -3.70
C LEU A 55 -1.15 -4.56 -3.83
N LEU A 56 -1.05 -3.44 -4.55
CA LEU A 56 0.18 -2.67 -4.70
C LEU A 56 0.69 -2.17 -3.35
N VAL A 57 -0.18 -1.56 -2.54
CA VAL A 57 0.20 -1.05 -1.22
C VAL A 57 0.57 -2.20 -0.29
N SER A 58 -0.20 -3.30 -0.30
CA SER A 58 0.09 -4.50 0.49
C SER A 58 1.45 -5.12 0.12
N TRP A 59 1.75 -5.20 -1.18
CA TRP A 59 3.04 -5.68 -1.68
C TRP A 59 4.20 -4.84 -1.16
N LEU A 60 4.08 -3.51 -1.20
CA LEU A 60 5.16 -2.65 -0.71
C LEU A 60 5.29 -2.65 0.81
N LEU A 61 4.21 -2.80 1.56
CA LEU A 61 4.28 -2.99 3.02
C LEU A 61 5.03 -4.29 3.37
N TRP A 62 4.70 -5.38 2.68
CA TRP A 62 5.43 -6.64 2.83
C TRP A 62 6.91 -6.49 2.45
N LYS A 63 7.21 -5.82 1.33
CA LYS A 63 8.58 -5.56 0.89
C LYS A 63 9.36 -4.71 1.90
N GLN A 64 8.74 -3.66 2.44
CA GLN A 64 9.34 -2.82 3.48
C GLN A 64 9.70 -3.67 4.71
N ARG A 65 8.80 -4.55 5.14
CA ARG A 65 9.08 -5.42 6.28
C ARG A 65 10.24 -6.37 6.03
N ASN A 66 10.35 -6.95 4.83
CA ASN A 66 11.50 -7.76 4.45
C ASN A 66 12.80 -6.97 4.44
N ASP A 67 12.81 -5.74 3.91
CA ASP A 67 14.00 -4.89 3.93
C ASP A 67 14.45 -4.61 5.38
N LEU A 68 13.52 -4.45 6.31
CA LEU A 68 13.84 -4.30 7.74
C LEU A 68 14.46 -5.57 8.33
N VAL A 69 13.91 -6.74 8.05
CA VAL A 69 14.38 -8.02 8.62
C VAL A 69 15.71 -8.45 8.01
N PHE A 70 15.82 -8.40 6.68
CA PHE A 70 16.94 -9.00 5.94
C PHE A 70 18.04 -8.00 5.56
N GLN A 71 17.71 -6.70 5.45
CA GLN A 71 18.67 -5.66 5.08
C GLN A 71 18.90 -4.63 6.19
N HIS A 72 18.28 -4.83 7.36
CA HIS A 72 18.31 -3.90 8.50
C HIS A 72 17.92 -2.45 8.13
N GLN A 73 17.14 -2.29 7.05
CA GLN A 73 16.74 -1.00 6.55
C GLN A 73 15.56 -0.47 7.35
N GLN A 74 15.78 0.58 8.13
CA GLN A 74 14.72 1.18 8.95
C GLN A 74 13.55 1.69 8.09
N PRO A 75 12.29 1.52 8.52
CA PRO A 75 11.13 2.06 7.82
C PRO A 75 11.25 3.59 7.69
N ASN A 76 10.83 4.13 6.54
CA ASN A 76 10.86 5.56 6.27
C ASN A 76 9.72 5.92 5.32
N LEU A 77 8.76 6.74 5.80
CA LEU A 77 7.56 7.09 5.05
C LEU A 77 7.86 7.83 3.73
N PRO A 78 8.67 8.91 3.69
CA PRO A 78 9.00 9.57 2.42
C PRO A 78 9.59 8.63 1.37
N ARG A 79 10.54 7.76 1.75
CA ARG A 79 11.11 6.77 0.84
C ARG A 79 10.07 5.75 0.38
N PHE A 80 9.20 5.31 1.28
CA PHE A 80 8.12 4.38 0.94
C PHE A 80 7.18 4.96 -0.12
N TRP A 81 6.79 6.24 -0.01
CA TRP A 81 5.94 6.88 -1.02
C TRP A 81 6.60 7.03 -2.39
N ILE A 82 7.91 7.32 -2.42
CA ILE A 82 8.70 7.30 -3.65
C ILE A 82 8.66 5.90 -4.28
N GLN A 83 8.86 4.86 -3.48
CA GLN A 83 8.77 3.47 -3.94
C GLN A 83 7.36 3.10 -4.43
N CYS A 84 6.30 3.57 -3.76
CA CYS A 84 4.91 3.41 -4.23
C CYS A 84 4.69 4.01 -5.61
N ARG A 85 5.16 5.24 -5.83
CA ARG A 85 5.06 5.90 -7.13
C ARG A 85 5.82 5.14 -8.21
N ASP A 86 7.05 4.74 -7.92
CA ASP A 86 7.89 4.06 -8.91
C ASP A 86 7.35 2.66 -9.24
N GLU A 87 6.86 1.91 -8.25
CA GLU A 87 6.21 0.62 -8.44
C GLU A 87 4.88 0.77 -9.20
N ALA A 88 4.08 1.80 -8.90
CA ALA A 88 2.84 2.09 -9.62
C ALA A 88 3.10 2.25 -11.14
N ARG A 89 4.16 2.99 -11.51
CA ARG A 89 4.58 3.14 -12.93
C ARG A 89 4.95 1.82 -13.59
N LEU A 90 5.54 0.87 -12.84
CA LEU A 90 5.82 -0.47 -13.38
C LEU A 90 4.52 -1.28 -13.53
N TRP A 91 3.55 -1.08 -12.65
CA TRP A 91 2.26 -1.75 -12.72
C TRP A 91 1.38 -1.26 -13.86
N SER A 92 1.47 0.01 -14.28
CA SER A 92 0.71 0.52 -15.44
C SER A 92 1.05 -0.20 -16.74
N LEU A 93 2.24 -0.78 -16.87
CA LEU A 93 2.64 -1.57 -18.03
C LEU A 93 1.78 -2.84 -18.22
N ARG A 94 1.07 -3.28 -17.17
CA ARG A 94 0.15 -4.43 -17.20
C ARG A 94 -1.29 -4.01 -17.43
N PHE A 95 -1.58 -2.71 -17.43
CA PHE A 95 -2.93 -2.18 -17.62
C PHE A 95 -3.18 -1.87 -19.09
N LYS A 96 -4.46 -1.84 -19.46
CA LYS A 96 -4.84 -1.41 -20.81
C LYS A 96 -4.54 0.09 -20.98
N PRO A 97 -4.25 0.56 -22.21
CA PRO A 97 -3.96 1.97 -22.47
C PRO A 97 -5.03 2.93 -21.90
N GLU A 98 -6.31 2.56 -22.00
CA GLU A 98 -7.41 3.37 -21.47
C GLU A 98 -7.50 3.44 -19.92
N GLU A 99 -6.65 2.71 -19.20
CA GLU A 99 -6.60 2.67 -17.74
C GLU A 99 -5.34 3.30 -17.15
N GLN A 100 -4.40 3.74 -18.00
CA GLN A 100 -3.12 4.31 -17.52
C GLN A 100 -3.31 5.57 -16.67
N PHE A 101 -4.35 6.36 -16.95
CA PHE A 101 -4.71 7.55 -16.15
C PHE A 101 -4.94 7.22 -14.67
N VAL A 102 -5.33 5.98 -14.35
CA VAL A 102 -5.53 5.53 -12.97
C VAL A 102 -4.21 5.48 -12.22
N THR A 103 -3.15 5.00 -12.88
CA THR A 103 -1.81 4.98 -12.30
C THR A 103 -1.24 6.39 -12.14
N ASP A 104 -1.52 7.30 -13.07
CA ASP A 104 -1.13 8.72 -12.92
C ASP A 104 -1.78 9.33 -11.68
N ALA A 105 -3.06 9.03 -11.43
CA ALA A 105 -3.74 9.45 -10.22
C ALA A 105 -3.08 8.85 -8.96
N TRP A 106 -2.72 7.56 -8.96
CA TRP A 106 -1.98 6.96 -7.85
C TRP A 106 -0.62 7.63 -7.62
N CYS A 107 0.13 7.90 -8.70
CA CYS A 107 1.43 8.57 -8.62
C CYS A 107 1.29 9.98 -8.03
N ALA A 108 0.28 10.74 -8.45
CA ALA A 108 -0.01 12.06 -7.91
C ALA A 108 -0.34 11.99 -6.41
N MET A 109 -1.17 11.01 -6.01
CA MET A 109 -1.49 10.76 -4.59
C MET A 109 -0.24 10.44 -3.77
N PHE A 110 0.61 9.51 -4.22
CA PHE A 110 1.83 9.16 -3.48
C PHE A 110 2.83 10.32 -3.40
N THR A 111 2.87 11.19 -4.40
CA THR A 111 3.78 12.35 -4.42
C THR A 111 3.35 13.44 -3.44
N SER A 112 2.06 13.50 -3.07
CA SER A 112 1.53 14.48 -2.13
C SER A 112 1.65 14.07 -0.65
N MET A 113 2.23 12.90 -0.37
CA MET A 113 2.35 12.32 0.98
C MET A 113 3.68 12.63 1.65
#